data_AF-A0A6A5WIH2-F1
#
_entry.id   AF-A0A6A5WIH2-F1
#
_cell.length_a   1.000
_cell.length_b   1.000
_cell.length_c   1.000
_cell.angle_alpha   90.00
_cell.angle_beta   90.00
_cell.angle_gamma   90.00
#
_symmetry.space_group_name_H-M   'P 1'
#
loop_
_entity.id
_entity.type
_entity.pdbx_description
1 polymer ?
#
loop_
_entity_poly.entity_id
_entity_poly.type
_entity_poly.pdbx_seq_one_letter_code
_entity_poly.pdbx_strand_id
1 'polypeptide(L)'
;MASFNGHPALHRPGIKHMENGLLDLSNIPKYLIPIVNRNAIDAPLLGLPRELRDMIWKYFFEDFTFLLHMERVIYHGAYLPLHLMIRRSQGQKTLTHPAFEIMRTCRQLYSETATLPFVHGTFILSRYPHYEEDTPLESQRIQMLLPGQKDAIRTLKQSSEVYPSIMNLLDLEFRLRQDFVGLKTIIVRKDLPQFCMYKSLWGESWKEKWETYLWEIEGVQTEIKVVEI
;
A
#
# COMPACT_ATOMS: atom_id res chain seq x y z
N MET A 1 13.74 12.65 40.76
CA MET A 1 13.04 13.06 39.53
C MET A 1 13.16 14.57 39.41
N ALA A 2 14.06 15.07 38.57
CA ALA A 2 14.25 16.50 38.38
C ALA A 2 13.17 17.02 37.41
N SER A 3 12.37 18.00 37.86
CA SER A 3 11.42 18.70 37.02
C SER A 3 12.19 19.62 36.06
N PHE A 4 12.07 19.38 34.76
CA PHE A 4 12.54 20.29 33.73
C PHE A 4 11.76 21.60 33.84
N ASN A 5 12.42 22.65 34.33
CA ASN A 5 11.87 24.01 34.41
C ASN A 5 11.69 24.60 33.01
N GLY A 6 10.44 24.69 32.57
CA GLY A 6 9.83 25.95 32.12
C GLY A 6 10.50 26.73 30.99
N HIS A 7 10.65 26.14 29.81
CA HIS A 7 10.45 26.94 28.60
C HIS A 7 8.94 26.96 28.30
N PRO A 8 8.30 28.14 28.11
CA PRO A 8 6.94 28.17 27.62
C PRO A 8 6.95 27.42 26.28
N ALA A 9 6.23 26.30 26.22
CA ALA A 9 6.08 25.56 24.99
C ALA A 9 5.45 26.51 23.98
N LEU A 10 6.29 27.12 23.13
CA LEU A 10 5.83 27.91 22.01
C LEU A 10 4.86 27.01 21.26
N HIS A 11 3.58 27.36 21.28
CA HIS A 11 2.54 26.67 20.51
C HIS A 11 2.94 26.79 19.05
N ARG A 12 3.70 25.81 18.55
CA ARG A 12 4.06 25.74 17.15
C ARG A 12 2.77 25.37 16.42
N PRO A 13 2.33 26.16 15.43
CA PRO A 13 1.16 25.80 14.65
C PRO A 13 1.39 24.40 14.08
N GLY A 14 0.42 23.51 14.33
CA GLY A 14 0.45 22.14 13.84
C GLY A 14 0.53 22.12 12.32
N ILE A 15 1.13 21.07 11.78
CA ILE A 15 1.20 20.91 10.33
C ILE A 15 -0.16 20.41 9.85
N LYS A 16 -0.67 21.02 8.79
CA LYS A 16 -1.96 20.65 8.18
C LYS A 16 -1.82 19.38 7.35
N HIS A 17 -2.89 18.60 7.32
CA HIS A 17 -3.05 17.44 6.44
C HIS A 17 -4.24 17.71 5.52
N MET A 18 -4.19 17.17 4.31
CA MET A 18 -5.29 17.16 3.36
C MET A 18 -6.38 16.17 3.83
N GLU A 19 -7.58 16.24 3.24
CA GLU A 19 -8.69 15.32 3.54
C GLU A 19 -8.31 13.85 3.34
N ASN A 20 -7.40 13.58 2.39
CA ASN A 20 -6.89 12.24 2.12
C ASN A 20 -5.80 11.76 3.11
N GLY A 21 -5.54 12.53 4.17
CA GLY A 21 -4.57 12.23 5.23
C GLY A 21 -3.11 12.54 4.90
N LEU A 22 -2.78 12.92 3.65
CA LEU A 22 -1.41 13.29 3.28
C LEU A 22 -1.07 14.72 3.75
N LEU A 23 0.22 15.04 3.77
CA LEU A 23 0.71 16.34 4.23
C LEU A 23 0.30 17.46 3.26
N ASP A 24 -0.27 18.55 3.80
CA ASP A 24 -0.60 19.73 3.00
C ASP A 24 0.58 20.72 3.01
N LEU A 25 1.24 20.87 1.86
CA LEU A 25 2.31 21.85 1.67
C LEU A 25 1.85 23.19 1.09
N SER A 26 0.55 23.38 0.81
CA SER A 26 0.06 24.68 0.34
C SER A 26 0.26 25.79 1.37
N ASN A 27 0.37 25.42 2.66
CA ASN A 27 0.51 26.33 3.78
C ASN A 27 1.70 25.95 4.68
N ILE A 28 2.92 26.17 4.19
CA ILE A 28 4.15 25.92 4.97
C ILE A 28 4.25 26.96 6.10
N PRO A 29 4.29 26.56 7.38
CA PRO A 29 4.53 27.49 8.47
C PRO A 29 5.81 28.31 8.26
N LYS A 30 5.75 29.63 8.54
CA LYS A 30 6.88 30.55 8.30
C LYS A 30 8.21 30.07 8.90
N TYR A 31 8.18 29.40 10.05
CA TYR A 31 9.37 28.87 10.72
C TYR A 31 10.02 27.68 10.00
N LEU A 32 9.31 27.01 9.08
CA LEU A 32 9.84 25.90 8.28
C LEU A 32 10.39 26.35 6.92
N ILE A 33 10.05 27.56 6.44
CA ILE A 33 10.53 28.08 5.15
C ILE A 33 12.07 28.05 5.05
N PRO A 34 12.86 28.48 6.06
CA PRO A 34 14.32 28.41 5.95
C PRO A 34 14.86 26.99 5.81
N ILE A 35 14.21 26.00 6.45
CA ILE A 35 14.61 24.59 6.37
C ILE A 35 14.30 24.03 4.99
N VAL A 36 13.14 24.35 4.43
CA VAL A 36 12.76 23.93 3.07
C VAL A 36 13.73 24.51 2.05
N ASN A 37 14.02 25.81 2.13
CA ASN A 37 14.96 26.47 1.21
C ASN A 37 16.36 25.87 1.30
N ARG A 38 16.86 25.65 2.53
CA ARG A 38 18.16 25.00 2.74
C ARG A 38 18.17 23.59 2.14
N ASN A 39 17.15 22.79 2.40
CA ASN A 39 17.07 21.42 1.90
C ASN A 39 17.02 21.37 0.36
N ALA A 40 16.35 22.33 -0.29
CA ALA A 40 16.30 22.41 -1.75
C ALA A 40 17.67 22.73 -2.39
N ILE A 41 18.57 23.39 -1.65
CA ILE A 41 19.92 23.74 -2.12
C ILE A 41 20.93 22.65 -1.74
N ASP A 42 20.91 22.23 -0.48
CA ASP A 42 21.97 21.42 0.11
C ASP A 42 21.77 19.91 -0.10
N ALA A 43 20.53 19.45 -0.33
CA ALA A 43 20.25 18.03 -0.52
C ALA A 43 20.20 17.70 -2.03
N PRO A 44 21.16 16.93 -2.57
CA PRO A 44 21.26 16.67 -4.01
C PRO A 44 19.98 16.10 -4.62
N LEU A 45 19.27 15.22 -3.89
CA LEU A 45 18.00 14.66 -4.33
C LEU A 45 16.89 15.71 -4.45
N LEU A 46 16.82 16.67 -3.53
CA LEU A 46 15.81 17.72 -3.51
C LEU A 46 16.12 18.87 -4.48
N GLY A 47 17.38 19.03 -4.88
CA GLY A 47 17.78 19.97 -5.92
C GLY A 47 17.41 19.53 -7.34
N LEU A 48 17.00 18.27 -7.54
CA LEU A 48 16.54 17.80 -8.85
C LEU A 48 15.19 18.44 -9.23
N PRO A 49 14.87 18.53 -10.53
CA PRO A 49 13.48 18.70 -10.97
C PRO A 49 12.60 17.56 -10.46
N ARG A 50 11.32 17.86 -10.19
CA ARG A 50 10.36 16.88 -9.65
C ARG A 50 10.23 15.65 -10.56
N GLU A 51 10.23 15.87 -11.86
CA GLU A 51 10.10 14.83 -12.89
C GLU A 51 11.21 13.78 -12.77
N LEU A 52 12.44 14.22 -12.50
CA LEU A 52 13.58 13.32 -12.30
C LEU A 52 13.46 12.54 -10.99
N ARG A 53 12.96 13.17 -9.92
CA ARG A 53 12.68 12.44 -8.67
C ARG A 53 11.60 11.38 -8.88
N ASP A 54 10.51 11.70 -9.55
CA ASP A 54 9.44 10.76 -9.86
C ASP A 54 9.97 9.57 -10.68
N MET A 55 10.86 9.81 -11.66
CA MET A 55 11.55 8.75 -12.41
C MET A 55 12.42 7.86 -11.52
N ILE A 56 13.21 8.45 -10.61
CA ILE A 56 14.05 7.69 -9.66
C ILE A 56 13.17 6.79 -8.78
N TRP A 57 12.09 7.33 -8.23
CA TRP A 57 11.19 6.57 -7.36
C TRP A 57 10.40 5.51 -8.12
N LYS A 58 9.95 5.82 -9.33
CA LYS A 58 9.33 4.82 -10.21
C LYS A 58 10.28 3.65 -10.43
N TYR A 59 11.50 3.93 -10.89
CA TYR A 59 12.52 2.89 -11.11
C TYR A 59 12.83 2.12 -9.83
N PHE A 60 12.86 2.81 -8.68
CA PHE A 60 13.09 2.18 -7.40
C PHE A 60 11.94 1.23 -7.01
N PHE A 61 10.68 1.60 -7.21
CA PHE A 61 9.53 0.84 -6.71
C PHE A 61 8.90 -0.14 -7.71
N GLU A 62 9.19 -0.05 -9.01
CA GLU A 62 8.57 -0.87 -10.06
C GLU A 62 8.74 -2.38 -9.83
N ASP A 63 9.89 -2.80 -9.28
CA ASP A 63 10.19 -4.21 -8.99
C ASP A 63 9.83 -4.64 -7.55
N PHE A 64 9.17 -3.78 -6.79
CA PHE A 64 8.86 -4.04 -5.40
C PHE A 64 7.53 -4.75 -5.26
N THR A 65 7.56 -5.84 -4.49
CA THR A 65 6.37 -6.53 -4.02
C THR A 65 6.18 -6.24 -2.53
N PHE A 66 5.09 -5.57 -2.20
CA PHE A 66 4.75 -5.18 -0.84
C PHE A 66 3.81 -6.21 -0.26
N LEU A 67 4.26 -6.91 0.77
CA LEU A 67 3.40 -7.84 1.49
C LEU A 67 2.66 -7.04 2.57
N LEU A 68 1.36 -6.86 2.37
CA LEU A 68 0.45 -6.32 3.39
C LEU A 68 0.14 -7.43 4.38
N HIS A 69 1.00 -7.53 5.41
CA HIS A 69 0.92 -8.55 6.44
C HIS A 69 0.86 -7.90 7.82
N MET A 70 -0.17 -8.26 8.58
CA MET A 70 -0.19 -8.01 10.02
C MET A 70 0.47 -9.19 10.69
N GLU A 71 1.67 -8.99 11.23
CA GLU A 71 2.17 -9.91 12.24
C GLU A 71 1.55 -9.48 13.57
N ARG A 72 0.82 -10.40 14.24
CA ARG A 72 0.46 -10.19 15.65
C ARG A 72 1.74 -10.37 16.46
N VAL A 73 2.57 -9.35 16.49
CA VAL A 73 3.67 -9.33 17.43
C VAL A 73 3.07 -8.91 18.78
N ILE A 74 2.88 -9.89 19.67
CA ILE A 74 2.48 -9.62 21.05
C ILE A 74 3.71 -9.10 21.78
N TYR A 75 3.92 -7.78 21.74
CA TYR A 75 4.90 -7.13 22.62
C TYR A 75 4.18 -6.68 23.88
N HIS A 76 4.49 -7.31 25.02
CA HIS A 76 3.95 -6.95 26.34
C HIS A 76 2.40 -6.88 26.41
N GLY A 77 1.69 -7.73 25.67
CA GLY A 77 0.22 -7.75 25.67
C GLY A 77 -0.44 -6.65 24.84
N ALA A 78 0.33 -5.83 24.12
CA ALA A 78 -0.19 -4.87 23.14
C ALA A 78 0.00 -5.38 21.71
N TYR A 79 -0.99 -5.11 20.86
CA TYR A 79 -0.91 -5.37 19.43
C TYR A 79 -0.02 -4.30 18.78
N LEU A 80 1.06 -4.71 18.11
CA LEU A 80 1.86 -3.78 17.30
C LEU A 80 1.14 -3.43 15.98
N PRO A 81 1.33 -2.21 15.46
CA PRO A 81 0.75 -1.77 14.19
C PRO A 81 1.29 -2.59 13.00
N LEU A 82 0.49 -2.69 11.94
CA LEU A 82 0.83 -3.28 10.64
C LEU A 82 2.27 -2.93 10.23
N HIS A 83 3.10 -3.94 10.07
CA HIS A 83 4.40 -3.79 9.41
C HIS A 83 4.21 -4.08 7.92
N LEU A 84 4.39 -3.05 7.09
CA LEU A 84 4.49 -3.30 5.65
C LEU A 84 5.82 -4.02 5.39
N MET A 85 5.73 -5.31 5.06
CA MET A 85 6.90 -6.08 4.69
C MET A 85 7.22 -5.86 3.23
N ILE A 86 8.50 -5.67 2.94
CA ILE A 86 8.96 -5.34 1.61
C ILE A 86 9.81 -6.49 1.08
N ARG A 87 9.37 -7.03 -0.06
CA ARG A 87 10.06 -8.11 -0.75
C ARG A 87 10.41 -7.66 -2.17
N ARG A 88 11.68 -7.77 -2.54
CA ARG A 88 12.08 -7.65 -3.94
C ARG A 88 11.77 -8.95 -4.68
N SER A 89 11.31 -8.83 -5.93
CA SER A 89 10.99 -9.98 -6.79
C SER A 89 12.14 -10.99 -6.93
N GLN A 90 13.39 -10.52 -6.88
CA GLN A 90 14.60 -11.33 -7.09
C GLN A 90 15.05 -12.20 -5.90
N GLY A 91 14.14 -12.61 -5.01
CA GLY A 91 14.47 -13.54 -3.92
C GLY A 91 15.43 -12.99 -2.84
N GLN A 92 15.71 -11.69 -2.84
CA GLN A 92 16.50 -11.05 -1.79
C GLN A 92 15.72 -10.96 -0.46
N LYS A 93 16.46 -10.97 0.64
CA LYS A 93 15.95 -10.96 2.02
C LYS A 93 14.87 -9.89 2.22
N THR A 94 13.80 -10.28 2.91
CA THR A 94 12.76 -9.38 3.41
C THR A 94 13.39 -8.31 4.29
N LEU A 95 13.18 -7.04 3.95
CA LEU A 95 13.45 -5.94 4.87
C LEU A 95 12.18 -5.74 5.69
N THR A 96 12.23 -6.12 6.96
CA THR A 96 11.13 -5.95 7.94
C THR A 96 11.03 -4.53 8.51
N HIS A 97 11.87 -3.60 8.04
CA HIS A 97 11.89 -2.21 8.48
C HIS A 97 12.65 -1.39 7.41
N PRO A 98 12.48 -0.07 7.34
CA PRO A 98 11.32 0.65 6.87
C PRO A 98 11.65 1.34 5.54
N ALA A 99 11.36 0.73 4.38
CA ALA A 99 11.80 1.34 3.10
C ALA A 99 11.15 2.71 2.81
N PHE A 100 10.23 3.14 3.67
CA PHE A 100 9.56 4.42 3.58
C PHE A 100 10.12 5.49 4.53
N GLU A 101 11.10 5.21 5.40
CA GLU A 101 11.65 6.26 6.29
C GLU A 101 12.36 7.35 5.52
N ILE A 102 12.95 7.04 4.37
CA ILE A 102 13.54 8.07 3.52
C ILE A 102 12.50 9.12 3.13
N MET A 103 11.25 8.71 2.86
CA MET A 103 10.16 9.63 2.57
C MET A 103 9.69 10.38 3.81
N ARG A 104 9.93 9.87 5.03
CA ARG A 104 9.57 10.53 6.30
C ARG A 104 10.65 11.52 6.78
N THR A 105 11.86 11.43 6.26
CA THR A 105 12.98 12.30 6.67
C THR A 105 12.80 13.77 6.28
N CYS A 106 12.08 14.05 5.18
CA CYS A 106 11.84 15.40 4.71
C CYS A 106 10.38 15.58 4.29
N ARG A 107 9.76 16.67 4.75
CA ARG A 107 8.36 17.00 4.42
C ARG A 107 8.13 17.19 2.92
N GLN A 108 9.11 17.77 2.22
CA GLN A 108 9.06 17.94 0.77
C GLN A 108 9.11 16.59 0.05
N LEU A 109 10.01 15.69 0.47
CA LEU A 109 10.01 14.32 -0.07
C LEU A 109 8.67 13.64 0.23
N TYR A 110 8.22 13.68 1.47
CA TYR A 110 6.96 13.06 1.87
C TYR A 110 5.79 13.50 0.99
N SER A 111 5.58 14.81 0.80
CA SER A 111 4.45 15.30 0.01
C SER A 111 4.51 14.89 -1.45
N GLU A 112 5.71 14.75 -2.01
CA GLU A 112 5.90 14.40 -3.42
C GLU A 112 5.83 12.90 -3.64
N THR A 113 6.30 12.11 -2.67
CA THR A 113 6.61 10.69 -2.89
C THR A 113 5.76 9.73 -2.06
N ALA A 114 4.98 10.20 -1.08
CA ALA A 114 4.26 9.32 -0.14
C ALA A 114 3.27 8.34 -0.82
N THR A 115 2.82 8.63 -2.04
CA THR A 115 1.95 7.76 -2.82
C THR A 115 2.70 6.90 -3.83
N LEU A 116 3.94 7.24 -4.20
CA LEU A 116 4.68 6.55 -5.26
C LEU A 116 4.89 5.05 -5.02
N PRO A 117 5.22 4.56 -3.80
CA PRO A 117 5.31 3.13 -3.57
C PRO A 117 3.98 2.41 -3.80
N PHE A 118 2.86 3.09 -3.53
CA PHE A 118 1.53 2.55 -3.71
C PHE A 118 1.11 2.55 -5.19
N VAL A 119 1.52 3.57 -5.95
CA VAL A 119 1.26 3.65 -7.39
C VAL A 119 2.04 2.60 -8.17
N HIS A 120 3.33 2.41 -7.84
CA HIS A 120 4.24 1.58 -8.63
C HIS A 120 4.44 0.18 -8.07
N GLY A 121 4.14 -0.04 -6.79
CA GLY A 121 4.30 -1.33 -6.14
C GLY A 121 3.22 -2.34 -6.50
N THR A 122 3.62 -3.61 -6.46
CA THR A 122 2.67 -4.73 -6.46
C THR A 122 2.39 -5.16 -5.03
N PHE A 123 1.13 -5.12 -4.60
CA PHE A 123 0.77 -5.44 -3.21
C PHE A 123 0.20 -6.84 -3.09
N ILE A 124 0.79 -7.67 -2.24
CA ILE A 124 0.27 -8.98 -1.89
C ILE A 124 -0.56 -8.87 -0.62
N LEU A 125 -1.82 -9.28 -0.71
CA LEU A 125 -2.68 -9.45 0.44
C LEU A 125 -2.46 -10.85 1.00
N SER A 126 -1.84 -10.93 2.17
CA SER A 126 -1.66 -12.20 2.89
C SER A 126 -2.84 -12.42 3.82
N ARG A 127 -3.54 -13.55 3.67
CA ARG A 127 -4.49 -14.01 4.68
C ARG A 127 -3.73 -14.87 5.70
N TYR A 128 -4.08 -14.74 6.98
CA TYR A 128 -3.55 -15.63 8.01
C TYR A 128 -4.42 -16.90 8.00
N PRO A 129 -3.85 -18.10 7.81
CA PRO A 129 -4.62 -19.35 7.69
C PRO A 129 -5.26 -19.83 9.01
N HIS A 130 -5.03 -19.15 10.13
CA HIS A 130 -5.36 -19.68 11.47
C HIS A 130 -6.53 -19.00 12.20
N TYR A 131 -7.27 -18.11 11.54
CA TYR A 131 -8.43 -17.47 12.17
C TYR A 131 -9.65 -17.70 11.26
N GLU A 132 -10.37 -18.79 11.51
CA GLU A 132 -11.63 -19.14 10.83
C GLU A 132 -12.81 -18.30 11.32
N GLU A 133 -12.62 -17.47 12.35
CA GLU A 133 -13.64 -16.55 12.82
C GLU A 133 -13.53 -15.21 12.07
N ASP A 134 -14.64 -14.81 11.44
CA ASP A 134 -14.93 -13.55 10.72
C ASP A 134 -14.59 -12.30 11.54
N THR A 135 -13.32 -12.09 11.83
CA THR A 135 -12.89 -10.93 12.58
C THR A 135 -12.80 -9.72 11.64
N PRO A 136 -13.29 -8.54 12.06
CA PRO A 136 -13.17 -7.27 11.34
C PRO A 136 -11.72 -6.79 11.09
N LEU A 137 -10.72 -7.65 11.33
CA LEU A 137 -9.31 -7.35 11.21
C LEU A 137 -8.88 -7.02 9.78
N GLU A 138 -9.54 -7.58 8.75
CA GLU A 138 -9.22 -7.22 7.35
C GLU A 138 -9.56 -5.76 7.05
N SER A 139 -10.71 -5.27 7.52
CA SER A 139 -11.06 -3.85 7.45
C SER A 139 -10.09 -3.00 8.26
N GLN A 140 -9.62 -3.46 9.43
CA GLN A 140 -8.62 -2.74 10.22
C GLN A 140 -7.25 -2.63 9.52
N ARG A 141 -6.81 -3.67 8.78
CA ARG A 141 -5.55 -3.65 8.00
C ARG A 141 -5.52 -2.51 7.01
N ILE A 142 -6.60 -2.40 6.25
CA ILE A 142 -6.76 -1.41 5.20
C ILE A 142 -6.88 -0.03 5.84
N GLN A 143 -7.66 0.11 6.92
CA GLN A 143 -7.83 1.36 7.67
C GLN A 143 -6.52 2.02 8.16
N MET A 144 -5.42 1.28 8.27
CA MET A 144 -4.12 1.85 8.65
C MET A 144 -3.44 2.65 7.54
N LEU A 145 -3.79 2.40 6.28
CA LEU A 145 -3.34 3.23 5.16
C LEU A 145 -4.12 4.54 5.16
N LEU A 146 -3.42 5.64 4.91
CA LEU A 146 -4.08 6.92 4.67
C LEU A 146 -4.98 6.79 3.43
N PRO A 147 -6.13 7.48 3.35
CA PRO A 147 -6.99 7.44 2.17
C PRO A 147 -6.24 7.67 0.86
N GLY A 148 -5.36 8.68 0.80
CA GLY A 148 -4.56 8.95 -0.39
C GLY A 148 -3.55 7.86 -0.75
N GLN A 149 -3.12 7.04 0.21
CA GLN A 149 -2.28 5.87 -0.04
C GLN A 149 -3.10 4.69 -0.56
N LYS A 150 -4.31 4.47 -0.04
CA LYS A 150 -5.24 3.44 -0.55
C LYS A 150 -5.63 3.71 -1.99
N ASP A 151 -6.03 4.96 -2.28
CA ASP A 151 -6.43 5.40 -3.62
C ASP A 151 -5.27 5.36 -4.62
N ALA A 152 -4.04 5.33 -4.11
CA ALA A 152 -2.84 5.20 -4.93
C ALA A 152 -2.54 3.75 -5.31
N ILE A 153 -3.02 2.74 -4.58
CA ILE A 153 -2.77 1.33 -4.89
C ILE A 153 -3.39 0.98 -6.25
N ARG A 154 -2.54 0.60 -7.21
CA ARG A 154 -2.96 0.22 -8.57
C ARG A 154 -2.93 -1.27 -8.84
N THR A 155 -2.07 -2.02 -8.14
CA THR A 155 -1.83 -3.43 -8.45
C THR A 155 -1.85 -4.28 -7.19
N LEU A 156 -2.77 -5.24 -7.16
CA LEU A 156 -2.83 -6.29 -6.16
C LEU A 156 -2.37 -7.62 -6.77
N LYS A 157 -1.71 -8.46 -5.99
CA LYS A 157 -1.31 -9.82 -6.34
C LYS A 157 -1.83 -10.78 -5.29
N GLN A 158 -2.43 -11.87 -5.73
CA GLN A 158 -2.93 -12.89 -4.83
C GLN A 158 -1.75 -13.66 -4.18
N SER A 159 -1.79 -13.80 -2.86
CA SER A 159 -0.81 -14.64 -2.14
C SER A 159 -1.05 -16.12 -2.41
N SER A 160 0.01 -16.93 -2.42
CA SER A 160 -0.09 -18.41 -2.41
C SER A 160 -0.74 -18.96 -1.15
N GLU A 161 -0.64 -18.22 -0.05
CA GLU A 161 -1.05 -18.67 1.28
C GLU A 161 -2.54 -18.46 1.55
N VAL A 162 -3.28 -17.86 0.60
CA VAL A 162 -4.73 -17.70 0.73
C VAL A 162 -5.38 -19.07 0.55
N TYR A 163 -5.50 -19.80 1.67
CA TYR A 163 -6.42 -20.92 1.77
C TYR A 163 -7.86 -20.42 1.59
N PRO A 164 -8.66 -21.08 0.75
CA PRO A 164 -10.04 -20.69 0.57
C PRO A 164 -10.82 -21.17 1.78
N SER A 165 -11.22 -20.26 2.67
CA SER A 165 -12.66 -20.26 2.92
C SER A 165 -13.28 -19.85 1.58
N ILE A 166 -14.36 -20.52 1.18
CA ILE A 166 -15.06 -20.36 -0.11
C ILE A 166 -15.74 -18.98 -0.19
N MET A 167 -15.06 -17.91 0.22
CA MET A 167 -15.44 -16.57 -0.15
C MET A 167 -15.21 -16.45 -1.64
N ASN A 168 -16.32 -16.19 -2.34
CA ASN A 168 -16.40 -15.97 -3.76
C ASN A 168 -15.29 -14.97 -4.13
N LEU A 169 -14.40 -15.31 -5.08
CA LEU A 169 -13.39 -14.36 -5.58
C LEU A 169 -14.02 -13.02 -5.98
N LEU A 170 -15.29 -13.08 -6.38
CA LEU A 170 -16.19 -11.96 -6.64
C LEU A 170 -16.45 -11.06 -5.43
N ASP A 171 -16.73 -11.64 -4.26
CA ASP A 171 -16.94 -10.88 -3.01
C ASP A 171 -15.62 -10.25 -2.55
N LEU A 172 -14.52 -10.99 -2.67
CA LEU A 172 -13.20 -10.45 -2.41
C LEU A 172 -12.92 -9.25 -3.33
N GLU A 173 -13.12 -9.37 -4.63
CA GLU A 173 -12.91 -8.27 -5.56
C GLU A 173 -13.80 -7.06 -5.26
N PHE A 174 -15.09 -7.28 -5.02
CA PHE A 174 -16.03 -6.22 -4.67
C PHE A 174 -15.54 -5.42 -3.46
N ARG A 175 -15.13 -6.11 -2.39
CA ARG A 175 -14.55 -5.47 -1.20
C ARG A 175 -13.24 -4.74 -1.51
N LEU A 176 -12.34 -5.37 -2.28
CA LEU A 176 -11.07 -4.76 -2.67
C LEU A 176 -11.27 -3.47 -3.47
N ARG A 177 -12.30 -3.38 -4.32
CA ARG A 177 -12.62 -2.15 -5.06
C ARG A 177 -13.18 -1.06 -4.15
N GLN A 178 -14.03 -1.43 -3.18
CA GLN A 178 -14.52 -0.48 -2.18
C GLN A 178 -13.36 0.10 -1.35
N ASP A 179 -12.39 -0.75 -1.01
CA ASP A 179 -11.24 -0.38 -0.19
C ASP A 179 -10.11 0.32 -0.97
N PHE A 180 -9.99 0.04 -2.26
CA PHE A 180 -8.95 0.55 -3.16
C PHE A 180 -9.57 1.10 -4.45
N VAL A 181 -10.16 2.29 -4.35
CA VAL A 181 -10.80 2.99 -5.49
C VAL A 181 -9.83 3.17 -6.67
N GLY A 182 -8.53 3.20 -6.39
CA GLY A 182 -7.49 3.30 -7.40
C GLY A 182 -7.11 2.01 -8.13
N LEU A 183 -7.66 0.86 -7.74
CA LEU A 183 -7.21 -0.45 -8.21
C LEU A 183 -7.42 -0.62 -9.72
N LYS A 184 -6.33 -0.93 -10.44
CA LYS A 184 -6.33 -1.12 -11.90
C LYS A 184 -6.01 -2.54 -12.33
N THR A 185 -5.24 -3.27 -11.54
CA THR A 185 -4.76 -4.60 -11.92
C THR A 185 -4.83 -5.57 -10.74
N ILE A 186 -5.36 -6.76 -11.00
CA ILE A 186 -5.32 -7.89 -10.06
C ILE A 186 -4.52 -9.02 -10.73
N ILE A 187 -3.44 -9.44 -10.09
CA ILE A 187 -2.57 -10.52 -10.55
C ILE A 187 -2.99 -11.80 -9.83
N VAL A 188 -3.49 -12.76 -10.61
CA VAL A 188 -3.94 -14.07 -10.14
C VAL A 188 -2.97 -15.15 -10.63
N ARG A 189 -2.67 -16.09 -9.76
CA ARG A 189 -1.81 -17.23 -10.07
C ARG A 189 -2.60 -18.37 -10.72
N LYS A 190 -2.08 -18.96 -11.80
CA LYS A 190 -2.73 -20.10 -12.49
C LYS A 190 -2.72 -21.39 -11.69
N ASP A 191 -1.73 -21.58 -10.83
CA ASP A 191 -1.51 -22.82 -10.07
C ASP A 191 -2.36 -22.90 -8.80
N LEU A 192 -3.21 -21.89 -8.56
CA LEU A 192 -4.13 -21.90 -7.44
C LEU A 192 -5.22 -22.96 -7.64
N PRO A 193 -5.53 -23.80 -6.64
CA PRO A 193 -6.57 -24.83 -6.75
C PRO A 193 -7.93 -24.28 -7.19
N GLN A 194 -8.25 -23.04 -6.83
CA GLN A 194 -9.47 -22.35 -7.23
C GLN A 194 -9.51 -22.13 -8.74
N PHE A 195 -8.38 -21.76 -9.35
CA PHE A 195 -8.28 -21.60 -10.80
C PHE A 195 -8.54 -22.93 -11.51
N CYS A 196 -7.99 -24.03 -11.00
CA CYS A 196 -8.30 -25.38 -11.49
C CYS A 196 -9.78 -25.74 -11.32
N MET A 197 -10.38 -25.37 -10.18
CA MET A 197 -11.80 -25.61 -9.91
C MET A 197 -12.70 -24.85 -10.89
N TYR A 198 -12.49 -23.55 -11.10
CA TYR A 198 -13.28 -22.76 -12.07
C TYR A 198 -13.07 -23.24 -13.50
N LYS A 199 -11.84 -23.60 -13.88
CA LYS A 199 -11.56 -24.23 -15.17
C LYS A 199 -12.32 -25.56 -15.33
N SER A 200 -12.43 -26.35 -14.27
CA SER A 200 -13.22 -27.60 -14.27
C SER A 200 -14.72 -27.33 -14.34
N LEU A 201 -15.23 -26.31 -13.65
CA LEU A 201 -16.66 -25.98 -13.60
C LEU A 201 -17.16 -25.34 -14.89
N TRP A 202 -16.34 -24.48 -15.51
CA TRP A 202 -16.75 -23.66 -16.64
C TRP A 202 -16.14 -24.09 -17.97
N GLY A 203 -15.31 -25.15 -17.98
CA GLY A 203 -14.69 -25.70 -19.18
C GLY A 203 -13.85 -24.65 -19.90
N GLU A 204 -13.72 -24.71 -21.22
CA GLU A 204 -12.94 -23.74 -22.01
C GLU A 204 -13.48 -22.31 -21.95
N SER A 205 -14.77 -22.14 -21.67
CA SER A 205 -15.44 -20.83 -21.52
C SER A 205 -15.09 -20.11 -20.22
N TRP A 206 -14.31 -20.72 -19.32
CA TRP A 206 -14.05 -20.15 -18.01
C TRP A 206 -13.44 -18.74 -18.09
N LYS A 207 -12.54 -18.49 -19.04
CA LYS A 207 -11.86 -17.19 -19.19
C LYS A 207 -12.83 -16.11 -19.65
N GLU A 208 -13.64 -16.42 -20.66
CA GLU A 208 -14.62 -15.50 -21.22
C GLU A 208 -15.74 -15.22 -20.20
N LYS A 209 -16.23 -16.25 -19.51
CA LYS A 209 -17.19 -16.08 -18.41
C LYS A 209 -16.61 -15.28 -17.25
N TRP A 210 -15.33 -15.48 -16.92
CA TRP A 210 -14.64 -14.70 -15.91
C TRP A 210 -14.56 -13.23 -16.35
N GLU A 211 -14.09 -12.94 -17.56
CA GLU A 211 -13.98 -11.59 -18.11
C GLU A 211 -15.34 -10.88 -18.27
N THR A 212 -16.39 -11.59 -18.71
CA THR A 212 -17.75 -11.05 -18.84
C THR A 212 -18.36 -10.74 -17.47
N TYR A 213 -18.24 -11.64 -16.50
CA TYR A 213 -18.81 -11.45 -15.17
C TYR A 213 -18.18 -10.26 -14.44
N LEU A 214 -16.90 -9.99 -14.70
CA LEU A 214 -16.19 -8.81 -14.19
C LEU A 214 -16.64 -7.51 -14.85
N TRP A 215 -17.02 -7.57 -16.13
CA TRP A 215 -17.48 -6.41 -16.89
C TRP A 215 -18.87 -5.94 -16.44
N GLU A 216 -19.73 -6.88 -16.04
CA GLU A 216 -21.11 -6.59 -15.60
C GLU A 216 -21.17 -5.89 -14.23
N ILE A 217 -20.12 -5.96 -13.41
CA ILE A 217 -20.04 -5.37 -12.07
C ILE A 217 -19.44 -3.95 -12.13
N GLU A 218 -20.08 -3.02 -12.85
CA GLU A 218 -19.88 -1.55 -12.71
C GLU A 218 -18.72 -0.87 -13.48
N GLY A 219 -18.55 -1.12 -14.78
CA GLY A 219 -18.03 -0.09 -15.73
C GLY A 219 -16.58 0.42 -15.55
N VAL A 220 -15.81 -0.10 -14.60
CA VAL A 220 -14.39 0.22 -14.39
C VAL A 220 -13.52 -0.94 -14.86
N GLN A 221 -12.71 -0.70 -15.90
CA GLN A 221 -11.78 -1.68 -16.46
C GLN A 221 -10.63 -1.96 -15.49
N THR A 222 -10.78 -2.98 -14.64
CA THR A 222 -9.64 -3.60 -13.93
C THR A 222 -9.13 -4.74 -14.79
N GLU A 223 -7.84 -4.71 -15.10
CA GLU A 223 -7.17 -5.76 -15.86
C GLU A 223 -6.82 -6.93 -14.93
N ILE A 224 -7.30 -8.14 -15.24
CA ILE A 224 -6.85 -9.35 -14.55
C ILE A 224 -5.70 -9.97 -15.32
N LYS A 225 -4.54 -10.05 -14.67
CA LYS A 225 -3.36 -10.71 -15.23
C LYS A 225 -3.20 -12.08 -14.61
N VAL A 226 -3.40 -13.09 -15.44
CA VAL A 226 -3.22 -14.49 -15.05
C VAL A 226 -1.80 -14.91 -15.39
N VAL A 227 -0.96 -15.14 -14.39
CA VAL A 227 0.47 -15.44 -14.56
C VAL A 227 0.81 -16.88 -14.19
N GLU A 228 1.70 -17.48 -14.97
CA GLU A 228 2.48 -18.66 -14.56
C GLU A 228 3.67 -18.12 -13.77
N ILE A 229 3.86 -18.64 -12.56
CA ILE A 229 5.00 -18.29 -11.69
C ILE A 229 5.99 -19.44 -11.70
#